data_AF-A0A381VG53-F1
#
_entry.id   AF-A0A381VG53-F1
#
_cell.length_a   1.000
_cell.length_b   1.000
_cell.length_c   1.000
_cell.angle_alpha   90.00
_cell.angle_beta   90.00
_cell.angle_gamma   90.00
#
_symmetry.space_group_name_H-M   'P 1'
#
loop_
_entity.id
_entity.type
_entity.pdbx_description
1 polymer ?
#
loop_
_entity_poly.entity_id
_entity_poly.type
_entity_poly.pdbx_seq_one_letter_code
_entity_poly.pdbx_strand_id
1 'polypeptide(L)' 'EIMACNEKVESDATILNKSPYKDGWIVRLKPSLLGTEKEELVSGNDALEGFKVYMNEKELGECIHCEGFDE' A
#
# COMPACT_ATOMS: atom_id res chain seq x y z
N GLU A 1 -12.34 14.00 -2.05
CA GLU A 1 -12.59 14.00 -3.51
C GLU A 1 -11.48 13.21 -4.21
N ILE A 2 -11.80 12.39 -5.22
CA ILE A 2 -10.79 11.71 -6.06
C ILE A 2 -10.27 12.72 -7.09
N MET A 3 -8.95 12.90 -7.13
CA MET A 3 -8.28 13.85 -8.02
C MET A 3 -7.61 13.17 -9.20
N ALA A 4 -7.20 11.91 -9.05
CA ALA A 4 -6.64 11.11 -10.13
C ALA A 4 -6.76 9.61 -9.81
N CYS A 5 -6.87 8.80 -10.86
CA CYS A 5 -6.73 7.34 -10.82
C CYS A 5 -5.47 6.95 -11.60
N ASN A 6 -4.80 5.87 -11.20
CA ASN A 6 -3.59 5.42 -11.87
C ASN A 6 -3.90 4.55 -13.10
N GLU A 7 -4.01 5.19 -14.26
CA GLU A 7 -4.27 4.52 -15.55
C GLU A 7 -3.19 3.47 -15.90
N LYS A 8 -1.96 3.60 -15.37
CA LYS A 8 -0.91 2.59 -15.58
C LYS A 8 -1.24 1.28 -14.87
N VAL A 9 -1.75 1.35 -13.64
CA VAL A 9 -2.19 0.17 -12.89
C VAL A 9 -3.43 -0.46 -13.52
N GLU A 10 -4.33 0.37 -14.06
CA GLU A 10 -5.49 -0.13 -14.83
C GLU A 10 -5.04 -0.91 -16.08
N SER A 11 -4.02 -0.41 -16.77
CA SER A 11 -3.46 -1.05 -17.97
C SER A 11 -2.57 -2.26 -17.66
N ASP A 12 -1.86 -2.23 -16.54
CA ASP A 12 -0.94 -3.27 -16.07
C ASP A 12 -0.99 -3.39 -14.54
N ALA A 13 -1.80 -4.34 -14.06
CA ALA A 13 -1.94 -4.60 -12.62
C ALA A 13 -0.66 -5.19 -11.98
N THR A 14 0.32 -5.66 -12.77
CA THR A 14 1.57 -6.21 -12.21
C THR A 14 2.38 -5.15 -11.47
N ILE A 15 2.18 -3.88 -11.80
CA ILE A 15 2.80 -2.72 -11.12
C ILE A 15 2.50 -2.70 -9.61
N LEU A 16 1.31 -3.18 -9.19
CA LEU A 16 0.95 -3.27 -7.76
C LEU A 16 1.92 -4.15 -6.98
N ASN A 17 2.40 -5.23 -7.60
CA ASN A 17 3.34 -6.15 -6.96
C ASN A 17 4.79 -5.67 -7.11
N LYS A 18 5.16 -5.12 -8.28
CA LYS A 18 6.54 -4.67 -8.54
C LYS A 18 6.91 -3.40 -7.76
N SER A 19 5.95 -2.49 -7.58
CA SER A 19 6.23 -1.14 -7.09
C SER A 19 5.11 -0.62 -6.18
N PRO A 20 4.66 -1.38 -5.16
CA PRO A 20 3.43 -1.11 -4.39
C PRO A 20 3.36 0.30 -3.82
N TYR A 21 4.51 0.83 -3.37
CA TYR A 21 4.60 2.14 -2.71
C TYR A 21 5.21 3.24 -3.59
N LYS A 22 5.56 2.97 -4.86
CA LYS A 22 6.04 3.98 -5.81
C LYS A 22 5.09 4.08 -7.00
N ASP A 23 5.28 3.28 -8.04
CA ASP A 23 4.46 3.35 -9.25
C ASP A 23 3.07 2.71 -9.09
N GLY A 24 2.88 1.90 -8.05
CA GLY A 24 1.66 1.18 -7.72
C GLY A 24 0.61 1.96 -6.92
N TRP A 25 0.71 3.29 -6.82
CA TRP A 25 -0.35 4.09 -6.21
C TRP A 25 -1.68 3.88 -6.96
N ILE A 26 -2.81 3.87 -6.26
CA ILE A 26 -4.12 3.55 -6.88
C ILE A 26 -4.90 4.83 -7.22
N VAL A 27 -5.06 5.71 -6.23
CA VAL A 27 -5.77 6.99 -6.35
C VAL A 27 -4.99 8.12 -5.68
N ARG A 28 -5.21 9.35 -6.14
CA ARG A 28 -4.84 10.57 -5.41
C ARG A 28 -6.10 11.24 -4.90
N LEU A 29 -6.12 11.56 -3.63
CA LEU A 29 -7.27 12.15 -2.94
C LEU A 29 -6.97 13.59 -2.54
N LYS A 30 -8.00 14.44 -2.59
CA LYS A 30 -8.07 15.71 -1.86
C LYS A 30 -8.95 15.47 -0.62
N PRO A 31 -8.36 15.30 0.57
CA PRO A 31 -9.13 15.10 1.79
C PRO A 31 -9.80 16.42 2.20
N SER A 32 -11.02 16.34 2.70
CA SER A 32 -11.75 17.50 3.22
C SER A 32 -11.33 17.89 4.63
N LEU A 33 -10.82 16.93 5.42
CA LEU A 33 -10.51 17.10 6.85
C LEU A 33 -9.15 16.52 7.23
N LEU A 34 -8.15 16.68 6.35
CA LEU A 34 -6.82 16.07 6.53
C LEU A 34 -6.19 16.33 7.91
N GLY A 35 -6.38 17.52 8.47
CA GLY A 35 -5.79 17.88 9.77
C GLY A 35 -6.22 16.96 10.91
N THR A 36 -7.52 16.63 10.98
CA THR A 36 -8.08 15.77 12.02
C THR A 36 -8.01 14.30 11.63
N GLU A 37 -8.33 13.95 10.38
CA GLU A 37 -8.34 12.55 9.92
C GLU A 37 -6.93 11.93 9.95
N LYS A 38 -5.87 12.74 9.77
CA LYS A 38 -4.49 12.24 9.85
C LYS A 38 -4.15 11.70 11.24
N GLU A 39 -4.75 12.21 12.30
CA GLU A 39 -4.53 11.74 13.68
C GLU A 39 -5.14 10.36 13.92
N GLU A 40 -6.10 9.94 13.09
CA GLU A 40 -6.74 8.62 13.12
C GLU A 40 -5.96 7.58 12.30
N LEU A 41 -4.90 7.99 11.58
CA LEU A 41 -4.06 7.11 10.77
C LEU A 41 -2.86 6.58 11.56
N VAL A 42 -2.50 5.33 11.26
CA VAL A 42 -1.35 4.65 11.87
C VAL A 42 -0.04 5.17 11.25
N SER A 43 0.99 5.35 12.08
CA SER A 43 2.32 5.72 11.58
C SER A 43 3.00 4.55 10.85
N GLY A 44 3.99 4.83 10.00
CA GLY A 44 4.68 3.77 9.27
C GLY A 44 5.39 2.75 10.17
N ASN A 45 5.93 3.21 11.32
CA ASN A 45 6.61 2.32 12.28
C ASN A 45 5.60 1.42 12.99
N ASP A 46 4.48 1.98 13.44
CA ASP A 46 3.44 1.23 14.16
C ASP A 46 2.73 0.24 13.21
N ALA A 47 2.53 0.63 11.95
CA ALA A 47 1.97 -0.25 10.92
C ALA A 47 2.88 -1.46 10.65
N LEU A 48 4.20 -1.25 10.60
CA LEU A 48 5.17 -2.34 10.42
C LEU A 48 5.13 -3.32 11.60
N GLU A 49 5.07 -2.82 12.84
CA GLU A 49 4.96 -3.66 14.03
C GLU A 49 3.65 -4.46 14.03
N GLY A 50 2.52 -3.78 13.83
CA GLY A 50 1.21 -4.42 13.76
C GLY A 50 1.12 -5.46 12.65
N PHE A 51 1.73 -5.20 11.49
CA PHE A 51 1.78 -6.16 10.39
C PHE A 51 2.59 -7.41 10.76
N LYS A 52 3.73 -7.28 11.45
CA LYS A 52 4.50 -8.45 11.94
C LYS A 52 3.67 -9.31 12.90
N VAL A 53 2.95 -8.68 13.82
CA VAL A 53 2.05 -9.39 14.75
C VAL A 53 0.96 -10.12 13.97
N TYR A 54 0.29 -9.45 13.03
CA TYR A 54 -0.73 -10.04 12.18
C TYR A 54 -0.22 -11.24 11.38
N MET A 55 0.96 -11.12 10.75
CA MET A 55 1.57 -12.22 9.99
C MET A 55 1.82 -13.44 10.87
N ASN A 56 2.34 -13.23 12.09
CA ASN A 56 2.56 -14.30 13.06
C ASN A 56 1.24 -14.93 13.55
N GLU A 57 0.22 -14.13 13.87
CA GLU A 57 -1.10 -14.62 14.30
C GLU A 57 -1.83 -15.42 13.22
N LYS A 58 -1.59 -15.09 11.95
CA LYS A 58 -2.22 -15.76 10.80
C LYS A 58 -1.37 -16.88 10.22
N GLU A 59 -0.22 -17.18 10.82
CA GLU A 59 0.75 -18.15 10.32
C GLU A 59 1.10 -17.89 8.84
N LEU A 60 1.08 -16.61 8.44
CA LEU A 60 1.47 -16.20 7.10
C LEU A 60 3.00 -16.19 7.05
N GLY A 61 3.56 -17.00 6.15
CA GLY A 61 5.00 -17.04 5.89
C GLY A 61 5.52 -15.74 5.29
N GLU A 62 6.81 -15.72 4.96
CA GLU A 62 7.43 -14.57 4.30
C GLU A 62 6.76 -14.25 2.96
N CYS A 63 6.85 -13.00 2.54
CA CYS A 63 6.33 -12.58 1.24
C CYS A 63 7.03 -13.38 0.14
N ILE A 64 6.27 -14.19 -0.60
CA ILE A 64 6.81 -14.94 -1.74
C ILE A 64 6.87 -13.98 -2.93
N HIS A 65 8.06 -13.46 -3.19
CA HIS A 65 8.31 -12.73 -4.42
C HIS A 65 8.34 -13.73 -5.59
N CYS A 66 7.38 -13.61 -6.50
CA CYS A 66 7.41 -14.38 -7.74
C CYS A 66 8.59 -13.91 -8.60
N GLU A 67 9.26 -14.82 -9.29
CA GLU A 67 10.35 -14.48 -10.23
C GLU A 67 9.88 -13.38 -11.21
N GLY A 68 10.71 -12.35 -11.41
CA GLY A 68 10.40 -11.20 -12.28
C GLY A 68 9.74 -10.00 -11.59
N PHE A 69 9.68 -9.99 -10.25
CA PHE A 69 9.15 -8.89 -9.43
C PHE A 69 10.20 -8.25 -8.49
N ASP A 70 11.46 -8.67 -8.58
CA ASP A 70 12.59 -8.12 -7.81
C ASP A 70 13.31 -7.03 -8.61
N GLU A 71 12.74 -5.82 -8.70
CA GLU A 71 13.42 -4.62 -9.24
C GLU A 71 13.12 -3.35 -8.41
#